data_AF-A0A8H7DRM4-F1
#
_entry.id   AF-A0A8H7DRM4-F1
#
_cell.length_a   1.000
_cell.length_b   1.000
_cell.length_c   1.000
_cell.angle_alpha   90.00
_cell.angle_beta   90.00
_cell.angle_gamma   90.00
#
_symmetry.space_group_name_H-M   'P 1'
#
loop_
_entity.id
_entity.type
_entity.pdbx_description
1 polymer ?
#
loop_
_entity_poly.entity_id
_entity_poly.type
_entity_poly.pdbx_seq_one_letter_code
_entity_poly.pdbx_strand_id
1 'polypeptide(L)'
;MPIAGKTKTLSPEEAAVAFRIASSSSIATIAFLLWDICITVDQEVELIWSQPFSFANVLYLIVRYLPIVLQISILPIGSTEPEGLTFSHRECLIWQLYQLVATMLLFMAVEYILLLRVDALYGGCRPIRWIIRCLYFVEVTCMIVGISVSAHGFLFDARCGVTDTPSTAVIFGVVTPVFQTLLFALTFYKFAQAVKEGWGRTPLTVLLMRDGTWAFFIIEALLAANGILNFVTDYPYSSLMFCWLLSGFSFVVCHLHPSKLDQRNNP
;
A
#
# COMPACT_ATOMS: atom_id res chain seq x y z
N MET A 1 7.94 25.73 8.51
CA MET A 1 7.89 25.83 9.98
C MET A 1 8.44 24.51 10.50
N PRO A 2 9.63 24.48 11.12
CA PRO A 2 10.20 23.22 11.58
C PRO A 2 9.33 22.69 12.72
N ILE A 3 8.88 21.45 12.59
CA ILE A 3 8.07 20.77 13.62
C ILE A 3 9.01 20.54 14.80
N ALA A 4 8.84 21.36 15.84
CA ALA A 4 9.59 21.28 17.08
C ALA A 4 9.27 19.93 17.77
N GLY A 5 10.20 18.98 17.71
CA GLY A 5 10.05 17.68 18.35
C GLY A 5 11.19 16.68 18.11
N LYS A 6 11.91 16.76 16.98
CA LYS A 6 13.02 15.85 16.67
C LYS A 6 14.34 16.32 17.29
N THR A 7 14.50 16.19 18.60
CA THR A 7 15.80 16.38 19.28
C THR A 7 16.00 15.40 20.42
N LYS A 8 15.99 14.10 20.09
CA LYS A 8 16.72 13.11 20.89
C LYS A 8 17.61 12.30 19.94
N THR A 9 18.87 12.71 19.82
CA THR A 9 19.89 11.85 19.21
C THR A 9 19.94 10.55 20.01
N LEU A 10 19.48 9.45 19.40
CA LEU A 10 19.57 8.11 20.00
C LEU A 10 21.02 7.82 20.40
N SER A 11 21.21 7.22 21.56
CA SER A 11 22.53 6.67 21.89
C SER A 11 22.93 5.59 20.87
N PRO A 12 24.22 5.34 20.65
CA PRO A 12 24.68 4.32 19.69
C PRO A 12 24.09 2.93 19.97
N GLU A 13 23.93 2.57 21.25
CA GLU A 13 23.33 1.31 21.67
C GLU A 13 21.83 1.23 21.33
N GLU A 14 21.08 2.29 21.59
CA GLU A 14 19.65 2.36 21.23
C GLU A 14 19.45 2.29 19.72
N ALA A 15 20.33 2.92 18.93
CA ALA A 15 20.28 2.87 17.48
C ALA A 15 20.50 1.45 16.96
N ALA A 16 21.51 0.75 17.48
CA ALA A 16 21.79 -0.65 17.11
C ALA A 16 20.61 -1.58 17.43
N VAL A 17 19.97 -1.41 18.59
CA VAL A 17 18.76 -2.17 18.96
C VAL A 17 17.61 -1.86 17.99
N ALA A 18 17.39 -0.58 17.67
CA ALA A 18 16.33 -0.15 16.76
C ALA A 18 16.48 -0.77 15.36
N PHE A 19 17.70 -0.78 14.82
CA PHE A 19 17.99 -1.44 13.53
C PHE A 19 17.74 -2.94 13.59
N ARG A 20 18.16 -3.62 14.66
CA ARG A 20 17.91 -5.06 14.81
C ARG A 20 16.42 -5.39 14.84
N ILE A 21 15.62 -4.57 15.54
CA ILE A 21 14.15 -4.72 15.58
C ILE A 21 13.57 -4.51 14.18
N ALA A 22 14.00 -3.46 13.47
CA ALA A 22 13.52 -3.16 12.13
C ALA A 22 13.83 -4.28 11.14
N SER A 23 15.06 -4.77 11.13
CA SER A 23 15.47 -5.86 10.24
C SER A 23 14.76 -7.16 10.57
N SER A 24 14.57 -7.48 11.86
CA SER A 24 13.80 -8.66 12.27
C SER A 24 12.34 -8.56 11.82
N SER A 25 11.75 -7.37 11.93
CA SER A 25 10.38 -7.11 11.45
C SER A 25 10.28 -7.26 9.93
N SER A 26 11.22 -6.70 9.16
CA SER A 26 11.24 -6.83 7.70
C SER A 26 11.41 -8.29 7.24
N ILE A 27 12.24 -9.08 7.93
CA ILE A 27 12.38 -10.50 7.64
C ILE A 27 11.07 -11.24 7.95
N ALA A 28 10.41 -10.91 9.06
CA ALA A 28 9.12 -11.50 9.43
C ALA A 28 8.03 -11.18 8.40
N THR A 29 7.96 -9.95 7.88
CA THR A 29 6.96 -9.57 6.87
C THR A 29 7.19 -10.27 5.54
N ILE A 30 8.45 -10.49 5.14
CA ILE A 30 8.80 -11.25 3.94
C ILE A 30 8.45 -12.72 4.11
N ALA A 31 8.79 -13.32 5.26
CA ALA A 31 8.44 -14.70 5.56
C ALA A 31 6.92 -14.91 5.55
N PHE A 32 6.17 -13.99 6.17
CA PHE A 32 4.71 -14.00 6.13
C PHE A 32 4.16 -13.89 4.70
N LEU A 33 4.69 -12.97 3.91
CA LEU A 33 4.24 -12.75 2.54
C LEU A 33 4.56 -13.93 1.62
N LEU A 34 5.75 -14.52 1.76
CA LEU A 34 6.12 -15.74 1.05
C LEU A 34 5.22 -16.91 1.42
N TRP A 35 4.96 -17.10 2.72
CA TRP A 35 4.04 -18.12 3.21
C TRP A 35 2.66 -17.95 2.59
N ASP A 36 2.12 -16.72 2.60
CA ASP A 36 0.81 -16.40 2.01
C ASP A 36 0.79 -16.67 0.49
N ILE A 37 1.84 -16.28 -0.25
CA ILE A 37 1.96 -16.59 -1.69
C ILE A 37 1.97 -18.09 -1.93
N CYS A 38 2.76 -18.85 -1.16
CA CYS A 38 2.88 -20.30 -1.32
C CYS A 38 1.56 -21.04 -1.10
N ILE A 39 0.74 -20.63 -0.12
CA ILE A 39 -0.54 -21.31 0.16
C ILE A 39 -1.67 -20.92 -0.79
N THR A 40 -1.54 -19.80 -1.53
CA THR A 40 -2.59 -19.34 -2.45
C THR A 40 -2.23 -19.54 -3.93
N VAL A 41 -0.99 -19.93 -4.25
CA VAL A 41 -0.52 -20.03 -5.64
C VAL A 41 -1.36 -21.00 -6.48
N ASP A 42 -1.81 -22.11 -5.90
CA ASP A 42 -2.63 -23.10 -6.61
C ASP A 42 -3.93 -22.47 -7.13
N GLN A 43 -4.59 -21.68 -6.28
CA GLN A 43 -5.80 -20.95 -6.65
C GLN A 43 -5.48 -19.86 -7.68
N GLU A 44 -4.35 -19.17 -7.51
CA GLU A 44 -3.95 -18.11 -8.43
C GLU A 44 -3.71 -18.62 -9.85
N VAL A 45 -3.06 -19.78 -9.99
CA VAL A 45 -2.78 -20.40 -11.30
C VAL A 45 -4.09 -20.74 -12.03
N GLU A 46 -5.07 -21.31 -11.32
CA GLU A 46 -6.38 -21.64 -11.89
C GLU A 46 -7.17 -20.39 -12.30
N LEU A 47 -7.10 -19.32 -11.50
CA LEU A 47 -8.02 -18.18 -11.62
C LEU A 47 -7.46 -16.99 -12.37
N ILE A 48 -6.16 -16.80 -12.37
CA ILE A 48 -5.49 -15.62 -12.95
C ILE A 48 -4.63 -16.05 -14.14
N TRP A 49 -3.82 -17.09 -13.98
CA TRP A 49 -2.84 -17.49 -15.01
C TRP A 49 -3.49 -18.28 -16.16
N SER A 50 -4.56 -19.02 -15.87
CA SER A 50 -5.30 -19.79 -16.87
C SER A 50 -6.32 -18.95 -17.65
N GLN A 51 -6.61 -17.74 -17.19
CA GLN A 51 -7.57 -16.84 -17.82
C GLN A 51 -6.88 -15.92 -18.86
N PRO A 52 -7.59 -15.46 -19.90
CA PRO A 52 -7.01 -14.50 -20.84
C PRO A 52 -6.60 -13.22 -20.11
N PHE A 53 -5.46 -12.63 -20.52
CA PHE A 53 -4.93 -11.41 -19.91
C PHE A 53 -5.96 -10.28 -19.96
N SER A 54 -6.46 -9.91 -18.77
CA SER A 54 -7.35 -8.76 -18.57
C SER A 54 -6.62 -7.64 -17.82
N PHE A 55 -7.11 -6.42 -17.94
CA PHE A 55 -6.56 -5.28 -17.19
C PHE A 55 -6.67 -5.50 -15.67
N ALA A 56 -7.74 -6.14 -15.19
CA ALA A 56 -7.89 -6.49 -13.78
C ALA A 56 -6.85 -7.52 -13.32
N ASN A 57 -6.44 -8.45 -14.20
CA ASN A 57 -5.37 -9.42 -13.89
C ASN A 57 -4.03 -8.69 -13.71
N VAL A 58 -3.74 -7.68 -14.54
CA VAL A 58 -2.51 -6.87 -14.40
C VAL A 58 -2.50 -6.13 -13.08
N LEU A 59 -3.61 -5.47 -12.71
CA LEU A 59 -3.73 -4.79 -11.41
C LEU A 59 -3.55 -5.76 -10.24
N TYR A 60 -4.15 -6.94 -10.32
CA TYR A 60 -3.98 -7.99 -9.31
C TYR A 60 -2.51 -8.38 -9.17
N LEU A 61 -1.82 -8.68 -10.27
CA LEU A 61 -0.41 -9.09 -10.25
C LEU A 61 0.51 -7.99 -9.70
N ILE A 62 0.23 -6.72 -10.02
CA ILE A 62 0.95 -5.57 -9.45
C ILE A 62 0.78 -5.56 -7.92
N VAL A 63 -0.45 -5.60 -7.42
CA VAL A 63 -0.72 -5.54 -5.97
C VAL A 63 -0.19 -6.78 -5.25
N ARG A 64 -0.18 -7.94 -5.91
CA ARG A 64 0.29 -9.21 -5.33
C ARG A 64 1.81 -9.28 -5.23
N TYR A 65 2.54 -8.97 -6.30
CA TYR A 65 3.98 -9.26 -6.41
C TYR A 65 4.89 -8.03 -6.27
N LEU A 66 4.42 -6.82 -6.57
CA LEU A 66 5.25 -5.63 -6.38
C LEU A 66 5.70 -5.45 -4.91
N PRO A 67 4.85 -5.72 -3.90
CA PRO A 67 5.26 -5.63 -2.49
C PRO A 67 6.45 -6.52 -2.10
N ILE A 68 6.51 -7.76 -2.60
CA ILE A 68 7.62 -8.66 -2.24
C ILE A 68 8.93 -8.21 -2.89
N VAL A 69 8.89 -7.70 -4.11
CA VAL A 69 10.06 -7.14 -4.80
C VAL A 69 10.59 -5.96 -3.99
N LEU A 70 9.70 -5.06 -3.53
CA LEU A 70 10.09 -3.93 -2.69
C LEU A 70 10.70 -4.38 -1.36
N GLN A 71 10.10 -5.34 -0.67
CA GLN A 71 10.63 -5.81 0.62
C GLN A 71 12.00 -6.50 0.49
N ILE A 72 12.18 -7.38 -0.51
CA ILE A 72 13.47 -8.02 -0.77
C ILE A 72 14.55 -6.97 -1.05
N SER A 73 14.19 -5.93 -1.80
CA SER A 73 15.10 -4.86 -2.12
C SER A 73 15.55 -4.10 -0.84
N ILE A 74 14.70 -3.94 0.17
CA ILE A 74 15.02 -3.21 1.42
C ILE A 74 15.99 -4.00 2.34
N LEU A 75 16.01 -5.34 2.25
CA LEU A 75 16.78 -6.22 3.16
C LEU A 75 18.28 -5.91 3.30
N PRO A 76 19.04 -5.66 2.21
CA PRO A 76 20.48 -5.44 2.30
C PRO A 76 20.84 -4.16 3.05
N ILE A 77 19.91 -3.19 3.10
CA ILE A 77 20.13 -1.89 3.72
C ILE A 77 19.96 -1.97 5.25
N GLY A 78 19.14 -2.90 5.74
CA GLY A 78 18.90 -3.09 7.18
C GLY A 78 19.80 -4.14 7.84
N SER A 79 20.39 -5.07 7.08
CA SER A 79 20.97 -6.30 7.65
C SER A 79 22.49 -6.28 7.87
N THR A 80 23.23 -5.38 7.24
CA THR A 80 24.70 -5.31 7.39
C THR A 80 25.15 -3.92 7.80
N GLU A 81 25.90 -3.82 8.92
CA GLU A 81 26.87 -2.74 9.08
C GLU A 81 27.87 -2.89 7.94
N PRO A 82 27.89 -1.97 6.96
CA PRO A 82 28.81 -2.13 5.87
C PRO A 82 30.17 -1.63 6.37
N GLU A 83 30.99 -2.54 6.87
CA GLU A 83 32.44 -2.30 6.84
C GLU A 83 32.84 -2.22 5.35
N GLY A 84 32.89 -1.00 4.82
CA GLY A 84 33.44 -0.70 3.49
C GLY A 84 32.47 -0.43 2.34
N LEU A 85 31.14 -0.44 2.54
CA LEU A 85 30.19 0.04 1.51
C LEU A 85 29.76 1.48 1.82
N THR A 86 30.40 2.45 1.17
CA THR A 86 29.97 3.84 1.18
C THR A 86 29.10 4.10 -0.05
N PHE A 87 27.81 4.33 0.14
CA PHE A 87 26.92 4.70 -0.96
C PHE A 87 27.06 6.18 -1.31
N SER A 88 27.07 6.49 -2.61
CA SER A 88 26.99 7.85 -3.08
C SER A 88 25.58 8.41 -2.88
N HIS A 89 25.47 9.73 -2.67
CA HIS A 89 24.19 10.43 -2.62
C HIS A 89 23.29 10.10 -3.84
N ARG A 90 23.89 9.93 -5.02
CA ARG A 90 23.16 9.59 -6.25
C ARG A 90 22.54 8.19 -6.19
N GLU A 91 23.23 7.23 -5.58
CA GLU A 91 22.75 5.85 -5.45
C GLU A 91 21.59 5.76 -4.46
N CYS A 92 21.71 6.44 -3.31
CA CYS A 92 20.63 6.55 -2.34
C CYS A 92 19.41 7.27 -2.93
N LEU A 93 19.61 8.30 -3.76
CA LEU A 93 18.51 8.99 -4.43
C LEU A 93 17.79 8.08 -5.43
N ILE A 94 18.53 7.37 -6.27
CA ILE A 94 17.94 6.41 -7.23
C ILE A 94 17.15 5.32 -6.48
N TRP A 95 17.73 4.80 -5.41
CA TRP A 95 17.08 3.84 -4.53
C TRP A 95 15.76 4.36 -3.97
N GLN A 96 15.78 5.56 -3.38
CA GLN A 96 14.60 6.17 -2.78
C GLN A 96 13.51 6.44 -3.82
N LEU A 97 13.90 6.93 -5.01
CA LEU A 97 12.95 7.14 -6.10
C LEU A 97 12.32 5.84 -6.58
N TYR A 98 13.09 4.75 -6.68
CA TYR A 98 12.57 3.43 -7.00
C TYR A 98 11.50 2.98 -5.98
N GLN A 99 11.77 3.11 -4.68
CA GLN A 99 10.81 2.76 -3.62
C GLN A 99 9.53 3.60 -3.70
N LEU A 100 9.67 4.92 -3.89
CA LEU A 100 8.54 5.85 -3.97
C LEU A 100 7.66 5.58 -5.19
N VAL A 101 8.27 5.39 -6.36
CA VAL A 101 7.54 5.13 -7.61
C VAL A 101 6.83 3.78 -7.55
N ALA A 102 7.48 2.74 -7.06
CA ALA A 102 6.85 1.43 -6.93
C ALA A 102 5.70 1.45 -5.91
N THR A 103 5.86 2.16 -4.79
CA THR A 103 4.78 2.36 -3.81
C THR A 103 3.62 3.15 -4.43
N MET A 104 3.91 4.20 -5.19
CA MET A 104 2.89 4.97 -5.92
C MET A 104 2.09 4.06 -6.87
N LEU A 105 2.76 3.21 -7.65
CA LEU A 105 2.10 2.24 -8.53
C LEU A 105 1.17 1.28 -7.76
N LEU A 106 1.58 0.84 -6.57
CA LEU A 106 0.78 -0.01 -5.69
C LEU A 106 -0.50 0.69 -5.22
N PHE A 107 -0.39 1.92 -4.71
CA PHE A 107 -1.54 2.72 -4.28
C PHE A 107 -2.50 3.01 -5.43
N MET A 108 -1.97 3.45 -6.58
CA MET A 108 -2.77 3.67 -7.79
C MET A 108 -3.53 2.41 -8.20
N ALA A 109 -2.91 1.23 -8.14
CA ALA A 109 -3.57 -0.01 -8.49
C ALA A 109 -4.74 -0.33 -7.53
N VAL A 110 -4.54 -0.15 -6.22
CA VAL A 110 -5.58 -0.37 -5.20
C VAL A 110 -6.74 0.62 -5.33
N GLU A 111 -6.44 1.90 -5.49
CA GLU A 111 -7.45 2.94 -5.72
C GLU A 111 -8.23 2.71 -7.00
N TYR A 112 -7.55 2.28 -8.06
CA TYR A 112 -8.22 1.97 -9.31
C TYR A 112 -9.18 0.78 -9.13
N ILE A 113 -8.81 -0.25 -8.37
CA ILE A 113 -9.72 -1.37 -8.03
C ILE A 113 -10.96 -0.84 -7.28
N LEU A 114 -10.78 0.07 -6.33
CA LEU A 114 -11.89 0.71 -5.61
C LEU A 114 -12.75 1.58 -6.55
N LEU A 115 -12.13 2.30 -7.47
CA LEU A 115 -12.80 3.12 -8.48
C LEU A 115 -13.64 2.25 -9.42
N LEU A 116 -13.13 1.09 -9.85
CA LEU A 116 -13.91 0.12 -10.65
C LEU A 116 -15.17 -0.36 -9.91
N ARG A 117 -15.07 -0.58 -8.60
CA ARG A 117 -16.24 -0.96 -7.77
C ARG A 117 -17.27 0.15 -7.73
N VAL A 118 -16.84 1.40 -7.55
CA VAL A 118 -17.72 2.56 -7.61
C VAL A 118 -18.36 2.68 -8.99
N ASP A 119 -17.60 2.53 -10.07
CA ASP A 119 -18.12 2.59 -11.44
C ASP A 119 -19.17 1.51 -11.72
N ALA A 120 -18.99 0.30 -11.19
CA ALA A 120 -19.95 -0.79 -11.30
C ALA A 120 -21.26 -0.49 -10.53
N LEU A 121 -21.16 0.05 -9.30
CA LEU A 121 -22.35 0.34 -8.47
C LEU A 121 -23.10 1.61 -8.91
N TYR A 122 -22.38 2.62 -9.43
CA TYR A 122 -22.95 3.92 -9.82
C TYR A 122 -23.19 4.04 -11.32
N GLY A 123 -23.33 2.94 -12.06
CA GLY A 123 -23.44 2.91 -13.52
C GLY A 123 -24.44 3.91 -14.13
N GLY A 124 -25.56 4.18 -13.44
CA GLY A 124 -26.59 5.16 -13.85
C GLY A 124 -26.34 6.62 -13.48
N CYS A 125 -25.42 6.92 -12.56
CA CYS A 125 -25.15 8.28 -12.06
C CYS A 125 -23.87 8.86 -12.67
N ARG A 126 -23.96 9.33 -13.92
CA ARG A 126 -22.84 9.95 -14.65
C ARG A 126 -22.07 11.05 -13.89
N PRO A 127 -22.69 11.99 -13.16
CA PRO A 127 -21.93 13.07 -12.51
C PRO A 127 -20.98 12.56 -11.42
N ILE A 128 -21.41 11.62 -10.59
CA ILE A 128 -20.60 11.06 -9.50
C ILE A 128 -19.35 10.37 -10.07
N ARG A 129 -19.53 9.60 -11.15
CA ARG A 129 -18.42 8.91 -11.82
C ARG A 129 -17.38 9.87 -12.39
N TRP A 130 -17.83 10.95 -13.03
CA TRP A 130 -16.93 11.98 -13.53
C TRP A 130 -16.18 12.69 -12.39
N ILE A 131 -16.87 13.08 -11.33
CA ILE A 131 -16.26 13.72 -10.15
C ILE A 131 -15.15 12.84 -9.57
N ILE A 132 -15.43 11.56 -9.32
CA ILE A 132 -14.47 10.64 -8.69
C ILE A 132 -13.27 10.37 -9.59
N ARG A 133 -13.47 10.20 -10.90
CA ARG A 133 -12.38 10.07 -11.85
C ARG A 133 -11.51 11.33 -11.88
N CYS A 134 -12.12 12.52 -11.88
CA CYS A 134 -11.38 13.78 -11.78
C CYS A 134 -10.56 13.85 -10.48
N LEU A 135 -11.15 13.49 -9.33
CA LEU A 135 -10.43 13.46 -8.05
C LEU A 135 -9.25 12.48 -8.09
N TYR A 136 -9.43 11.29 -8.66
CA TYR A 136 -8.34 10.32 -8.84
C TYR A 136 -7.19 10.90 -9.68
N PHE A 137 -7.49 11.54 -10.81
CA PHE A 137 -6.44 12.18 -11.63
C PHE A 137 -5.74 13.32 -10.90
N VAL A 138 -6.47 14.10 -10.10
CA VAL A 138 -5.88 15.17 -9.26
C VAL A 138 -4.93 14.57 -8.24
N GLU A 139 -5.35 13.51 -7.53
CA GLU A 139 -4.48 12.83 -6.55
C GLU A 139 -3.21 12.28 -7.20
N VAL A 140 -3.33 11.53 -8.31
CA VAL A 140 -2.17 10.99 -9.04
C VAL A 140 -1.22 12.11 -9.46
N THR A 141 -1.76 13.24 -9.92
CA THR A 141 -0.95 14.41 -10.27
C THR A 141 -0.23 14.97 -9.04
N CYS A 142 -0.93 15.09 -7.90
CA CYS A 142 -0.34 15.51 -6.64
C CYS A 142 0.78 14.56 -6.18
N MET A 143 0.63 13.24 -6.36
CA MET A 143 1.67 12.26 -6.03
C MET A 143 2.91 12.45 -6.90
N ILE A 144 2.75 12.59 -8.22
CA ILE A 144 3.86 12.77 -9.16
C ILE A 144 4.63 14.05 -8.83
N VAL A 145 3.92 15.16 -8.61
CA VAL A 145 4.53 16.44 -8.22
C VAL A 145 5.21 16.31 -6.85
N GLY A 146 4.58 15.65 -5.89
CA GLY A 146 5.14 15.44 -4.55
C GLY A 146 6.45 14.65 -4.57
N ILE A 147 6.55 13.58 -5.37
CA ILE A 147 7.80 12.83 -5.55
C ILE A 147 8.86 13.73 -6.21
N SER A 148 8.48 14.46 -7.26
CA SER A 148 9.40 15.33 -8.00
C SER A 148 9.99 16.45 -7.11
N VAL A 149 9.16 17.07 -6.28
CA VAL A 149 9.61 18.10 -5.34
C VAL A 149 10.46 17.49 -4.22
N SER A 150 10.06 16.32 -3.70
CA SER A 150 10.77 15.66 -2.60
C SER A 150 12.16 15.15 -3.03
N ALA A 151 12.34 14.80 -4.32
CA ALA A 151 13.62 14.35 -4.87
C ALA A 151 14.77 15.34 -4.64
N HIS A 152 14.47 16.64 -4.55
CA HIS A 152 15.47 17.69 -4.32
C HIS A 152 15.77 17.95 -2.83
N GLY A 153 14.94 17.43 -1.92
CA GLY A 153 15.00 17.74 -0.49
C GLY A 153 15.44 16.59 0.40
N PHE A 154 15.78 15.42 -0.15
CA PHE A 154 16.16 14.27 0.67
C PHE A 154 17.59 14.39 1.23
N LEU A 155 17.69 14.22 2.54
CA LEU A 155 18.94 13.99 3.25
C LEU A 155 19.04 12.50 3.61
N PHE A 156 20.20 11.91 3.33
CA PHE A 156 20.45 10.48 3.50
C PHE A 156 21.57 10.22 4.51
N ASP A 157 21.40 9.20 5.34
CA ASP A 157 22.47 8.62 6.18
C ASP A 157 23.37 7.68 5.35
N ALA A 158 24.47 7.19 5.93
CA ALA A 158 25.37 6.20 5.32
C ALA A 158 24.68 4.90 4.88
N ARG A 159 23.49 4.60 5.43
CA ARG A 159 22.63 3.47 5.05
C ARG A 159 21.51 3.86 4.09
N CYS A 160 21.64 4.97 3.35
CA CYS A 160 20.60 5.52 2.48
C CYS A 160 19.24 5.73 3.16
N GLY A 161 19.20 5.81 4.50
CA GLY A 161 17.99 6.09 5.26
C GLY A 161 17.65 7.58 5.19
N VAL A 162 16.38 7.90 4.94
CA VAL A 162 15.90 9.29 4.90
C VAL A 162 15.90 9.84 6.33
N THR A 163 16.81 10.77 6.62
CA THR A 163 16.95 11.37 7.97
C THR A 163 16.01 12.54 8.18
N ASP A 164 15.73 13.29 7.12
CA ASP A 164 14.76 14.38 7.15
C ASP A 164 13.74 14.19 6.02
N THR A 165 12.49 14.00 6.42
CA THR A 165 11.38 13.82 5.50
C THR A 165 10.72 15.17 5.31
N PRO A 166 10.67 15.71 4.08
CA PRO A 166 10.04 17.00 3.84
C PRO A 166 8.57 16.97 4.26
N SER A 167 8.06 18.10 4.76
CA SER A 167 6.65 18.26 5.19
C SER A 167 5.63 17.88 4.11
N THR A 168 6.05 17.83 2.84
CA THR A 168 5.24 17.34 1.71
C THR A 168 4.87 15.85 1.85
N ALA A 169 5.63 15.05 2.60
CA ALA A 169 5.29 13.65 2.86
C ALA A 169 3.99 13.48 3.67
N VAL A 170 3.62 14.49 4.48
CA VAL A 170 2.34 14.50 5.20
C VAL A 170 1.15 14.53 4.24
N ILE A 171 1.32 15.17 3.07
CA ILE A 171 0.28 15.19 2.03
C ILE A 171 0.00 13.76 1.57
N PHE A 172 1.03 12.94 1.35
CA PHE A 172 0.87 11.52 1.01
C PHE A 172 0.24 10.72 2.14
N GLY A 173 0.66 10.95 3.38
CA GLY A 173 0.14 10.23 4.55
C GLY A 173 -1.32 10.52 4.89
N VAL A 174 -1.93 11.57 4.31
CA VAL A 174 -3.29 12.00 4.64
C VAL A 174 -4.22 11.99 3.42
N VAL A 175 -3.80 12.58 2.30
CA VAL A 175 -4.68 12.74 1.12
C VAL A 175 -5.10 11.38 0.57
N THR A 176 -4.15 10.45 0.48
CA THR A 176 -4.38 9.10 -0.04
C THR A 176 -5.35 8.28 0.79
N PRO A 177 -5.16 8.10 2.12
CA PRO A 177 -6.17 7.44 2.96
C PRO A 177 -7.54 8.12 2.90
N VAL A 178 -7.58 9.46 2.84
CA VAL A 178 -8.85 10.19 2.72
C VAL A 178 -9.57 9.86 1.41
N PHE A 179 -8.85 9.79 0.28
CA PHE A 179 -9.46 9.42 -0.99
C PHE A 179 -9.90 7.95 -1.02
N GLN A 180 -9.09 7.03 -0.49
CA GLN A 180 -9.46 5.62 -0.33
C GLN A 180 -10.71 5.47 0.55
N THR A 181 -10.78 6.18 1.66
CA THR A 181 -11.96 6.25 2.54
C THR A 181 -13.18 6.79 1.82
N LEU A 182 -13.04 7.82 0.98
CA LEU A 182 -14.13 8.37 0.18
C LEU A 182 -14.68 7.32 -0.81
N LEU A 183 -13.80 6.64 -1.56
CA LEU A 183 -14.20 5.57 -2.48
C LEU A 183 -14.92 4.43 -1.75
N PHE A 184 -14.36 3.99 -0.63
CA PHE A 184 -14.96 2.94 0.18
C PHE A 184 -16.33 3.35 0.73
N ALA A 185 -16.44 4.57 1.31
CA ALA A 185 -17.68 5.09 1.86
C ALA A 185 -18.79 5.18 0.81
N LEU A 186 -18.48 5.62 -0.42
CA LEU A 186 -19.45 5.64 -1.51
C LEU A 186 -19.90 4.23 -1.91
N THR A 187 -18.96 3.30 -2.02
CA THR A 187 -19.26 1.90 -2.35
C THR A 187 -20.15 1.28 -1.26
N PHE A 188 -19.84 1.52 0.02
CA PHE A 188 -20.61 1.05 1.16
C PHE A 188 -21.99 1.71 1.25
N TYR A 189 -22.08 3.02 1.01
CA TYR A 189 -23.35 3.75 1.00
C TYR A 189 -24.32 3.18 -0.04
N LYS A 190 -23.85 2.98 -1.28
CA LYS A 190 -24.70 2.37 -2.33
C LYS A 190 -25.05 0.94 -2.03
N PHE A 191 -24.14 0.18 -1.44
CA PHE A 191 -24.46 -1.17 -0.99
C PHE A 191 -25.57 -1.18 0.07
N ALA A 192 -25.45 -0.34 1.10
CA ALA A 192 -26.47 -0.22 2.14
C ALA A 192 -27.83 0.23 1.56
N GLN A 193 -27.82 1.14 0.58
CA GLN A 193 -29.02 1.53 -0.16
C GLN A 193 -29.61 0.34 -0.92
N ALA A 194 -28.81 -0.39 -1.69
CA ALA A 194 -29.25 -1.54 -2.48
C ALA A 194 -29.84 -2.65 -1.60
N VAL A 195 -29.25 -2.90 -0.43
CA VAL A 195 -29.77 -3.87 0.55
C VAL A 195 -31.13 -3.43 1.09
N LYS A 196 -31.31 -2.14 1.40
CA LYS A 196 -32.60 -1.58 1.85
C LYS A 196 -33.68 -1.66 0.77
N GLU A 197 -33.31 -1.42 -0.49
CA GLU A 197 -34.22 -1.49 -1.64
C GLU A 197 -34.55 -2.93 -2.06
N GLY A 198 -33.90 -3.94 -1.48
CA GLY A 198 -34.17 -5.37 -1.71
C GLY A 198 -33.39 -6.01 -2.86
N TRP A 199 -32.67 -5.22 -3.66
CA TRP A 199 -31.88 -5.70 -4.81
C TRP A 199 -30.42 -6.06 -4.44
N GLY A 200 -29.91 -5.55 -3.31
CA GLY A 200 -28.53 -5.75 -2.86
C GLY A 200 -28.25 -7.07 -2.15
N ARG A 201 -29.21 -8.00 -2.07
CA ARG A 201 -29.06 -9.30 -1.38
C ARG A 201 -28.53 -10.41 -2.30
N THR A 202 -28.02 -10.09 -3.48
CA THR A 202 -27.35 -11.10 -4.30
C THR A 202 -26.13 -11.62 -3.53
N PRO A 203 -25.94 -12.96 -3.48
CA PRO A 203 -24.87 -13.57 -2.67
C PRO A 203 -23.48 -13.05 -3.06
N LEU A 204 -23.30 -12.70 -4.34
CA LEU A 204 -22.06 -12.13 -4.87
C LEU A 204 -21.74 -10.74 -4.28
N THR A 205 -22.72 -9.83 -4.24
CA THR A 205 -22.49 -8.45 -3.78
C THR A 205 -22.28 -8.39 -2.26
N VAL A 206 -23.00 -9.21 -1.50
CA VAL A 206 -22.82 -9.33 -0.03
C VAL A 206 -21.44 -9.92 0.29
N LEU A 207 -21.02 -10.94 -0.44
CA LEU A 207 -19.70 -11.55 -0.27
C LEU A 207 -18.59 -10.53 -0.55
N LEU A 208 -18.67 -9.84 -1.68
CA LEU A 208 -17.69 -8.84 -2.09
C LEU A 208 -17.59 -7.67 -1.09
N MET A 209 -18.71 -7.26 -0.49
CA MET A 209 -18.73 -6.22 0.54
C MET A 209 -18.17 -6.67 1.87
N ARG A 210 -18.55 -7.87 2.33
CA ARG A 210 -18.00 -8.45 3.55
C ARG A 210 -16.49 -8.59 3.43
N ASP A 211 -16.02 -9.17 2.32
CA ASP A 211 -14.61 -9.44 2.11
C ASP A 211 -13.83 -8.13 1.83
N GLY A 212 -14.47 -7.14 1.21
CA GLY A 212 -13.90 -5.79 1.04
C GLY A 212 -13.83 -4.94 2.31
N THR A 213 -14.69 -5.18 3.29
CA THR A 213 -14.77 -4.34 4.50
C THR A 213 -13.62 -4.60 5.46
N TRP A 214 -13.33 -5.88 5.78
CA TRP A 214 -12.20 -6.20 6.67
C TRP A 214 -10.87 -5.81 6.02
N ALA A 215 -10.76 -6.04 4.71
CA ALA A 215 -9.64 -5.64 3.88
C ALA A 215 -9.31 -4.14 4.02
N PHE A 216 -10.33 -3.30 3.83
CA PHE A 216 -10.20 -1.84 3.97
C PHE A 216 -9.70 -1.42 5.36
N PHE A 217 -10.33 -1.94 6.43
CA PHE A 217 -9.93 -1.58 7.79
C PHE A 217 -8.52 -2.04 8.17
N ILE A 218 -8.05 -3.18 7.66
CA ILE A 218 -6.67 -3.62 7.88
C ILE A 218 -5.68 -2.67 7.21
N ILE A 219 -5.92 -2.31 5.94
CA ILE A 219 -5.02 -1.40 5.20
C ILE A 219 -5.00 -0.01 5.83
N GLU A 220 -6.17 0.55 6.15
CA GLU A 220 -6.26 1.85 6.82
C GLU A 220 -5.59 1.84 8.21
N ALA A 221 -5.74 0.76 8.98
CA ALA A 221 -5.06 0.63 10.27
C ALA A 221 -3.53 0.58 10.12
N LEU A 222 -3.02 -0.16 9.13
CA LEU A 222 -1.58 -0.22 8.83
C LEU A 222 -1.05 1.13 8.34
N LEU A 223 -1.82 1.84 7.52
CA LEU A 223 -1.48 3.16 7.01
C LEU A 223 -1.45 4.21 8.12
N ALA A 224 -2.45 4.19 9.01
CA ALA A 224 -2.50 5.02 10.21
C ALA A 224 -1.34 4.72 11.16
N ALA A 225 -1.05 3.43 11.42
CA ALA A 225 0.09 3.02 12.26
C ALA A 225 1.43 3.49 11.66
N ASN A 226 1.60 3.36 10.34
CA ASN A 226 2.77 3.86 9.63
C ASN A 226 2.88 5.40 9.75
N GLY A 227 1.79 6.13 9.55
CA GLY A 227 1.75 7.58 9.72
C GLY A 227 2.13 7.99 11.15
N ILE A 228 1.48 7.41 12.17
CA ILE A 228 1.74 7.70 13.57
C ILE A 228 3.20 7.46 13.93
N LEU A 229 3.79 6.32 13.53
CA LEU A 229 5.21 6.07 13.79
C LEU A 229 6.12 7.09 13.10
N ASN A 230 5.80 7.52 11.87
CA ASN A 230 6.56 8.57 11.19
C ASN A 230 6.49 9.93 11.89
N PHE A 231 5.39 10.23 12.60
CA PHE A 231 5.24 11.47 13.37
C PHE A 231 5.83 11.40 14.78
N VAL A 232 5.72 10.24 15.44
CA VAL A 232 6.05 10.08 16.87
C VAL A 232 7.48 9.59 17.09
N THR A 233 8.03 8.82 16.15
CA THR A 233 9.32 8.16 16.33
C THR A 233 10.36 8.63 15.32
N ASP A 234 11.61 8.70 15.78
CA ASP A 234 12.75 8.93 14.91
C ASP A 234 13.12 7.67 14.11
N TYR A 235 13.81 7.88 12.99
CA TYR A 235 14.43 6.79 12.24
C TYR A 235 15.37 5.98 13.16
N PRO A 236 15.36 4.64 13.14
CA PRO A 236 14.74 3.73 12.16
C PRO A 236 13.36 3.16 12.53
N TYR A 237 12.77 3.53 13.68
CA TYR A 237 11.47 3.02 14.11
C TYR A 237 10.31 3.42 13.18
N SER A 238 10.44 4.58 12.52
CA SER A 238 9.45 5.10 11.56
C SER A 238 9.21 4.19 10.35
N SER A 239 10.18 3.33 10.00
CA SER A 239 10.10 2.44 8.83
C SER A 239 9.50 1.06 9.14
N LEU A 240 9.20 0.76 10.41
CA LEU A 240 8.74 -0.57 10.84
C LEU A 240 7.46 -1.03 10.13
N MET A 241 6.47 -0.14 10.09
CA MET A 241 5.13 -0.48 9.58
C MET A 241 5.05 -0.44 8.06
N PHE A 242 6.05 0.12 7.38
CA PHE A 242 6.06 0.19 5.92
C PHE A 242 6.09 -1.21 5.29
N CYS A 243 6.93 -2.12 5.80
CA CYS A 243 6.98 -3.49 5.30
C CYS A 243 5.69 -4.26 5.61
N TRP A 244 5.06 -4.01 6.76
CA TRP A 244 3.76 -4.58 7.12
C TRP A 244 2.64 -4.07 6.21
N LEU A 245 2.65 -2.79 5.87
CA LEU A 245 1.72 -2.18 4.92
C LEU A 245 1.84 -2.84 3.54
N LEU A 246 3.07 -3.03 3.04
CA LEU A 246 3.33 -3.74 1.79
C LEU A 246 2.79 -5.19 1.81
N SER A 247 3.08 -5.96 2.87
CA SER A 247 2.54 -7.31 3.02
C SER A 247 1.01 -7.31 3.12
N GLY A 248 0.45 -6.31 3.82
CA GLY A 248 -0.99 -6.12 3.96
C GLY A 248 -1.69 -5.97 2.62
N PHE A 249 -1.16 -5.12 1.72
CA PHE A 249 -1.71 -4.94 0.37
C PHE A 249 -1.80 -6.25 -0.40
N SER A 250 -0.71 -7.03 -0.40
CA SER A 250 -0.68 -8.31 -1.12
C SER A 250 -1.59 -9.36 -0.47
N PHE A 251 -1.61 -9.44 0.86
CA PHE A 251 -2.49 -10.36 1.60
C PHE A 251 -3.96 -10.09 1.31
N VAL A 252 -4.36 -8.83 1.39
CA VAL A 252 -5.74 -8.38 1.21
C VAL A 252 -6.23 -8.63 -0.22
N VAL A 253 -5.42 -8.35 -1.24
CA VAL A 253 -5.86 -8.51 -2.64
C VAL A 253 -6.17 -9.97 -3.01
N CYS A 254 -5.40 -10.93 -2.46
CA CYS A 254 -5.62 -12.34 -2.72
C CYS A 254 -6.98 -12.82 -2.19
N HIS A 255 -7.36 -12.33 -1.01
CA HIS A 255 -8.61 -12.71 -0.35
C HIS A 255 -9.85 -11.92 -0.85
N LEU A 256 -9.63 -10.88 -1.66
CA LEU A 256 -10.67 -10.08 -2.29
C LEU A 256 -11.21 -10.69 -3.60
N HIS A 257 -10.55 -11.72 -4.15
CA HIS A 257 -10.93 -12.27 -5.44
C HIS A 257 -12.19 -13.17 -5.33
N PRO A 258 -13.26 -12.90 -6.11
CA PRO A 258 -14.58 -13.54 -5.98
C PRO A 258 -14.66 -14.97 -6.55
N SER A 259 -13.56 -15.69 -6.64
CA SER A 259 -13.48 -17.02 -7.27
C SER A 259 -14.14 -18.16 -6.50
N LYS A 260 -14.50 -17.95 -5.22
CA LYS A 260 -15.20 -18.99 -4.43
C LYS A 260 -16.64 -19.28 -4.89
N LEU A 261 -17.14 -18.58 -5.92
CA LEU A 261 -18.50 -18.76 -6.45
C LEU A 261 -18.55 -19.50 -7.79
N ASP A 262 -17.48 -19.53 -8.60
CA ASP A 262 -17.54 -20.22 -9.90
C ASP A 262 -17.48 -21.75 -9.73
N GLN A 263 -16.74 -22.23 -8.72
CA GLN A 263 -16.73 -23.66 -8.36
C GLN A 263 -18.01 -24.15 -7.65
N ARG A 264 -18.95 -23.27 -7.29
CA ARG A 264 -20.23 -23.66 -6.67
C ARG A 264 -21.41 -23.68 -7.63
N ASN A 265 -21.22 -23.17 -8.85
CA ASN A 265 -22.25 -23.08 -9.89
C ASN A 265 -21.95 -23.96 -11.13
N ASN A 266 -20.91 -24.79 -11.07
CA ASN A 266 -20.72 -25.84 -12.06
C ASN A 266 -21.41 -27.12 -11.52
N PRO A 267 -22.56 -27.55 -12.10
CA PRO A 267 -23.20 -28.81 -11.72
C PRO A 267 -22.34 -30.04 -12.05
#